data_AF-A0A0U5BLU4-F1
#
_entry.id   AF-A0A0U5BLU4-F1
#
_cell.length_a   1.000
_cell.length_b   1.000
_cell.length_c   1.000
_cell.angle_alpha   90.00
_cell.angle_beta   90.00
_cell.angle_gamma   90.00
#
_symmetry.space_group_name_H-M   'P 1'
#
loop_
_entity.id
_entity.type
_entity.pdbx_description
1 polymer ?
#
loop_
_entity_poly.entity_id
_entity_poly.type
_entity_poly.pdbx_seq_one_letter_code
_entity_poly.pdbx_strand_id
1 'polypeptide(L)'
;MGLFSKKQTVVSVAFRELSEPPPKNELRSTYRYVSTLTPAPVVGDRLMVRGSDGKLAPVIVVAVEVTKATDGLAPVERAVTAEELDQATQKAAKDLDTWFRMARRSAGLSVSGRLPGKPPGDLPEIPPADGEASREDADAWGRGWYRIWKLAEEHGRGAEEIAAFKSKAYRWFAVRDRS
;
A
#
# COMPACT_ATOMS: atom_id res chain seq x y z
N MET A 1 -25.99 29.13 35.74
CA MET A 1 -26.09 28.25 34.54
C MET A 1 -24.70 27.74 34.23
N GLY A 2 -24.44 26.44 34.43
CA GLY A 2 -23.12 25.86 34.20
C GLY A 2 -22.81 25.79 32.71
N LEU A 3 -21.70 26.39 32.29
CA LEU A 3 -21.11 26.19 30.96
C LEU A 3 -20.60 24.74 30.86
N PHE A 4 -21.46 23.83 30.40
CA PHE A 4 -21.00 22.50 30.00
C PHE A 4 -20.20 22.65 28.71
N SER A 5 -18.87 22.57 28.81
CA SER A 5 -18.00 22.45 27.65
C SER A 5 -18.44 21.24 26.82
N LYS A 6 -18.84 21.47 25.56
CA LYS A 6 -19.23 20.39 24.65
C LYS A 6 -18.04 19.43 24.49
N LYS A 7 -18.28 18.13 24.71
CA LYS A 7 -17.28 17.08 24.46
C LYS A 7 -17.25 16.76 22.98
N GLN A 8 -16.08 16.42 22.46
CA GLN A 8 -15.86 16.01 21.07
C GLN A 8 -15.04 14.72 21.04
N THR A 9 -15.35 13.85 20.08
CA THR A 9 -14.55 12.67 19.78
C THR A 9 -13.42 13.11 18.85
N VAL A 10 -12.18 12.92 19.30
CA VAL A 10 -10.97 13.14 18.51
C VAL A 10 -10.39 11.78 18.15
N VAL A 11 -10.15 11.58 16.86
CA VAL A 11 -9.51 10.37 16.35
C VAL A 11 -8.09 10.71 15.92
N SER A 12 -7.14 9.88 16.34
CA SER A 12 -5.79 9.88 15.79
C SER A 12 -5.76 8.86 14.66
N VAL A 13 -5.25 9.25 13.51
CA VAL A 13 -5.32 8.46 12.28
C VAL A 13 -3.95 8.34 11.60
N ALA A 14 -3.77 7.26 10.85
CA ALA A 14 -2.65 7.05 9.94
C ALA A 14 -3.15 7.03 8.50
N PHE A 15 -2.47 7.74 7.59
CA PHE A 15 -2.77 7.72 6.16
C PHE A 15 -2.31 6.40 5.56
N ARG A 16 -3.26 5.67 4.95
CA ARG A 16 -3.07 4.32 4.44
C ARG A 16 -4.08 4.05 3.32
N GLU A 17 -3.65 3.35 2.28
CA GLU A 17 -4.56 2.88 1.24
C GLU A 17 -5.64 1.94 1.80
N LEU A 18 -6.79 1.89 1.14
CA LEU A 18 -7.95 1.10 1.58
C LEU A 18 -7.68 -0.41 1.64
N SER A 19 -6.66 -0.91 0.95
CA SER A 19 -6.25 -2.30 0.96
C SER A 19 -5.12 -2.60 1.96
N GLU A 20 -4.45 -1.59 2.52
CA GLU A 20 -3.30 -1.79 3.41
C GLU A 20 -3.73 -2.18 4.83
N PRO A 21 -3.02 -3.11 5.50
CA PRO A 21 -3.36 -3.48 6.87
C PRO A 21 -3.15 -2.30 7.85
N PRO A 22 -3.83 -2.32 9.02
CA PRO A 22 -3.56 -1.36 10.08
C PRO A 22 -2.07 -1.36 10.49
N PRO A 23 -1.48 -0.19 10.79
CA PRO A 23 -0.10 -0.12 11.22
C PRO A 23 0.07 -0.85 12.55
N LYS A 24 1.07 -1.73 12.65
CA LYS A 24 1.27 -2.57 13.83
C LYS A 24 1.72 -1.80 15.08
N ASN A 25 2.39 -0.64 14.95
CA ASN A 25 2.97 0.10 16.09
C ASN A 25 3.38 1.57 15.78
N GLU A 26 2.71 2.27 14.86
CA GLU A 26 3.13 3.63 14.45
C GLU A 26 2.26 4.74 15.09
N LEU A 27 2.59 5.16 16.31
CA LEU A 27 2.06 6.41 16.88
C LEU A 27 2.84 7.67 16.45
N ARG A 28 4.04 7.49 15.86
CA ARG A 28 4.99 8.58 15.56
C ARG A 28 4.58 9.50 14.41
N SER A 29 3.66 9.06 13.54
CA SER A 29 3.20 9.80 12.37
C SER A 29 1.67 9.86 12.30
N THR A 30 1.05 10.23 13.42
CA THR A 30 -0.42 10.28 13.53
C THR A 30 -0.93 11.71 13.42
N TYR A 31 -2.09 11.84 12.80
CA TYR A 31 -2.79 13.11 12.62
C TYR A 31 -4.11 13.07 13.38
N ARG A 32 -4.54 14.22 13.91
CA ARG A 32 -5.75 14.31 14.74
C ARG A 32 -6.89 14.96 13.96
N TYR A 33 -8.06 14.34 14.02
CA TYR A 33 -9.29 14.84 13.41
C TYR A 33 -10.43 14.80 14.41
N VAL A 34 -11.43 15.65 14.22
CA VAL A 34 -12.68 15.61 15.00
C VAL A 34 -13.69 14.74 14.26
N SER A 35 -14.27 13.78 14.96
CA SER A 35 -15.33 12.94 14.43
C SER A 35 -16.68 13.32 15.05
N THR A 36 -17.67 13.49 14.18
CA THR A 36 -19.10 13.60 14.54
C THR A 36 -19.91 12.40 14.02
N LEU A 37 -19.23 11.34 13.58
CA LEU A 37 -19.88 10.15 13.04
C LEU A 37 -20.66 9.39 14.10
N THR A 38 -21.75 8.76 13.68
CA THR A 38 -22.58 7.88 14.51
C THR A 38 -22.78 6.55 13.76
N PRO A 39 -22.36 5.40 14.32
CA PRO A 39 -21.67 5.24 15.61
C PRO A 39 -20.30 5.94 15.65
N ALA A 40 -19.80 6.22 16.85
CA ALA A 40 -18.48 6.81 17.03
C ALA A 40 -17.40 5.83 16.51
N PRO A 41 -16.37 6.32 15.79
CA PRO A 41 -15.33 5.44 15.25
C PRO A 41 -14.54 4.74 16.36
N VAL A 42 -14.09 3.52 16.06
CA VAL A 42 -13.21 2.72 16.93
C VAL A 42 -11.85 2.51 16.26
N VAL A 43 -10.86 2.08 17.06
CA VAL A 43 -9.54 1.73 16.52
C VAL A 43 -9.67 0.61 15.49
N GLY A 44 -9.04 0.80 14.32
CA GLY A 44 -9.13 -0.09 13.18
C GLY A 44 -10.15 0.36 12.11
N ASP A 45 -11.07 1.26 12.45
CA ASP A 45 -12.01 1.79 11.46
C ASP A 45 -11.27 2.56 10.37
N ARG A 46 -11.82 2.49 9.16
CA ARG A 46 -11.34 3.26 8.01
C ARG A 46 -12.26 4.44 7.76
N LEU A 47 -11.64 5.60 7.62
CA LEU A 47 -12.34 6.88 7.44
C LEU A 47 -11.78 7.59 6.21
N MET A 48 -12.55 8.54 5.69
CA MET A 48 -12.10 9.51 4.70
C MET A 48 -11.93 10.86 5.38
N VAL A 49 -10.77 11.47 5.19
CA VAL A 49 -10.45 12.82 5.68
C VAL A 49 -9.83 13.64 4.57
N ARG A 50 -9.79 14.96 4.70
CA ARG A 50 -9.01 15.80 3.79
C ARG A 50 -7.56 15.92 4.24
N GLY A 51 -6.63 15.61 3.35
CA GLY A 51 -5.21 15.87 3.55
C GLY A 51 -4.89 17.37 3.51
N SER A 52 -3.61 17.71 3.73
CA SER A 52 -3.12 19.09 3.62
C SER A 52 -3.25 19.67 2.21
N ASP A 53 -3.36 18.83 1.19
CA ASP A 53 -3.62 19.19 -0.20
C ASP A 53 -5.12 19.41 -0.51
N GLY A 54 -5.98 19.28 0.50
CA GLY A 54 -7.44 19.43 0.39
C GLY A 54 -8.15 18.24 -0.26
N LYS A 55 -7.44 17.20 -0.70
CA LYS A 55 -8.05 16.01 -1.32
C LYS A 55 -8.50 15.02 -0.25
N LEU A 56 -9.55 14.26 -0.57
CA LEU A 56 -9.98 13.15 0.26
C LEU A 56 -8.94 12.03 0.20
N ALA A 57 -8.54 11.55 1.37
CA ALA A 57 -7.59 10.47 1.53
C ALA A 57 -8.11 9.44 2.55
N PRO A 58 -7.88 8.15 2.29
CA PRO A 58 -8.20 7.09 3.22
C PRO A 58 -7.25 7.12 4.42
N VAL A 59 -7.82 6.89 5.61
CA VAL A 59 -7.07 6.79 6.85
C VAL A 59 -7.58 5.65 7.72
N ILE A 60 -6.73 5.13 8.59
CA ILE A 60 -7.07 4.13 9.61
C ILE A 60 -7.02 4.79 10.98
N VAL A 61 -8.06 4.59 11.79
CA VAL A 61 -8.10 5.04 13.18
C VAL A 61 -7.12 4.22 14.02
N VAL A 62 -6.18 4.89 14.67
CA VAL A 62 -5.17 4.26 15.54
C VAL A 62 -5.36 4.59 17.02
N ALA A 63 -6.06 5.67 17.34
CA ALA A 63 -6.50 5.98 18.70
C ALA A 63 -7.79 6.82 18.69
N VAL A 64 -8.57 6.73 19.77
CA VAL A 64 -9.80 7.48 19.96
C VAL A 64 -9.78 8.11 21.34
N GLU A 65 -10.02 9.42 21.41
CA GLU A 65 -10.07 10.20 22.63
C GLU A 65 -11.37 11.01 22.70
N VAL A 66 -11.97 11.11 23.87
CA VAL A 66 -13.10 12.02 24.11
C VAL A 66 -12.61 13.17 24.98
N THR A 67 -12.50 14.35 24.39
CA THR A 67 -11.94 15.53 25.05
C THR A 67 -12.93 16.71 25.00
N LYS A 68 -12.61 17.79 25.73
CA LYS A 68 -13.31 19.07 25.55
C LYS A 68 -13.09 19.55 24.12
N ALA A 69 -14.07 20.28 23.57
CA ALA A 69 -13.94 20.83 22.23
C ALA A 69 -12.60 21.55 22.03
N THR A 70 -11.88 21.14 21.00
CA THR A 70 -10.59 21.71 20.62
C THR A 70 -10.76 22.40 19.28
N ASP A 71 -10.49 23.71 19.23
CA ASP A 71 -10.59 24.46 17.99
C ASP A 71 -9.44 24.09 17.03
N GLY A 72 -9.69 24.17 15.72
CA GLY A 72 -8.67 24.04 14.67
C GLY A 72 -8.36 22.62 14.18
N LEU A 73 -9.05 21.59 14.68
CA LEU A 73 -8.95 20.25 14.12
C LEU A 73 -9.87 20.08 12.91
N ALA A 74 -9.35 19.49 11.83
CA ALA A 74 -10.13 19.18 10.65
C ALA A 74 -11.17 18.07 10.96
N PRO A 75 -12.35 18.12 10.32
CA PRO A 75 -13.38 17.10 10.53
C PRO A 75 -13.04 15.80 9.78
N VAL A 76 -13.52 14.69 10.32
CA VAL A 76 -13.72 13.45 9.55
C VAL A 76 -14.89 13.66 8.60
N GLU A 77 -14.70 13.32 7.33
CA GLU A 77 -15.71 13.55 6.29
C GLU A 77 -16.75 12.43 6.27
N ARG A 78 -16.30 11.17 6.32
CA ARG A 78 -17.18 9.99 6.41
C ARG A 78 -16.44 8.72 6.82
N ALA A 79 -17.19 7.71 7.25
CA ALA A 79 -16.69 6.34 7.31
C ALA A 79 -16.55 5.74 5.91
N VAL A 80 -15.59 4.83 5.76
CA VAL A 80 -15.47 3.97 4.57
C VAL A 80 -16.43 2.80 4.73
N THR A 81 -17.17 2.47 3.68
CA THR A 81 -18.13 1.35 3.72
C THR A 81 -17.43 0.01 3.53
N ALA A 82 -18.05 -1.07 4.00
CA ALA A 82 -17.55 -2.43 3.76
C ALA A 82 -17.39 -2.72 2.26
N GLU A 83 -18.33 -2.25 1.44
CA GLU A 83 -18.27 -2.41 -0.01
C GLU A 83 -17.06 -1.72 -0.63
N GLU A 84 -16.73 -0.49 -0.19
CA GLU A 84 -15.54 0.22 -0.66
C GLU A 84 -14.24 -0.53 -0.30
N LEU A 85 -14.20 -1.15 0.89
CA LEU A 85 -13.06 -1.96 1.32
C LEU A 85 -12.92 -3.25 0.52
N ASP A 86 -14.04 -3.92 0.25
CA ASP A 86 -14.05 -5.13 -0.57
C ASP A 86 -13.61 -4.81 -2.00
N GLN A 87 -14.14 -3.74 -2.58
CA GLN A 87 -13.75 -3.29 -3.92
C GLN A 87 -12.26 -2.91 -3.98
N ALA A 88 -11.75 -2.16 -3.00
CA ALA A 88 -10.34 -1.79 -2.94
C ALA A 88 -9.43 -3.01 -2.79
N THR A 89 -9.80 -3.96 -1.92
CA THR A 89 -9.04 -5.20 -1.69
C THR A 89 -9.02 -6.08 -2.95
N GLN A 90 -10.17 -6.25 -3.60
CA GLN A 90 -10.26 -6.99 -4.85
C GLN A 90 -9.46 -6.33 -5.98
N LYS A 91 -9.50 -4.99 -6.05
CA LYS A 91 -8.70 -4.23 -7.02
C LYS A 91 -7.21 -4.44 -6.77
N ALA A 92 -6.75 -4.26 -5.54
CA ALA A 92 -5.35 -4.46 -5.17
C ALA A 92 -4.86 -5.88 -5.48
N ALA A 93 -5.69 -6.91 -5.21
CA ALA A 93 -5.37 -8.29 -5.56
C ALA A 93 -5.26 -8.51 -7.09
N LYS A 94 -6.17 -7.92 -7.87
CA LYS A 94 -6.15 -7.99 -9.35
C LYS A 94 -4.96 -7.25 -9.95
N ASP A 95 -4.64 -6.09 -9.40
CA ASP A 95 -3.51 -5.27 -9.84
C ASP A 95 -2.20 -6.00 -9.54
N LEU A 96 -2.07 -6.59 -8.36
CA LEU A 96 -0.92 -7.40 -7.99
C LEU A 96 -0.80 -8.67 -8.86
N ASP A 97 -1.90 -9.35 -9.16
CA ASP A 97 -1.88 -10.51 -10.07
C ASP A 97 -1.44 -10.12 -11.48
N THR A 98 -1.96 -9.00 -11.99
CA THR A 98 -1.56 -8.45 -13.29
C THR A 98 -0.07 -8.11 -13.30
N TRP A 99 0.44 -7.51 -12.23
CA TRP A 99 1.84 -7.20 -12.06
C TRP A 99 2.73 -8.46 -12.04
N PHE A 100 2.32 -9.52 -11.33
CA PHE A 100 3.04 -10.80 -11.40
C PHE A 100 3.01 -11.42 -12.79
N ARG A 101 1.91 -11.31 -13.54
CA ARG A 101 1.87 -11.76 -14.94
C ARG A 101 2.81 -10.95 -15.83
N MET A 102 2.96 -9.65 -15.59
CA MET A 102 4.01 -8.86 -16.27
C MET A 102 5.41 -9.35 -15.90
N ALA A 103 5.67 -9.65 -14.63
CA ALA A 103 6.93 -10.24 -14.18
C ALA A 103 7.21 -11.60 -14.84
N ARG A 104 6.22 -12.50 -14.91
CA ARG A 104 6.30 -13.79 -15.62
C ARG A 104 6.73 -13.59 -17.06
N ARG A 105 6.04 -12.70 -17.79
CA ARG A 105 6.35 -12.41 -19.19
C ARG A 105 7.77 -11.89 -19.35
N SER A 106 8.19 -10.96 -18.49
CA SER A 106 9.55 -10.43 -18.51
C SER A 106 10.57 -11.55 -18.26
N ALA A 107 10.29 -12.44 -17.29
CA ALA A 107 11.14 -13.59 -16.99
C ALA A 107 11.19 -14.67 -18.09
N GLY A 108 10.44 -14.51 -19.18
CA GLY A 108 10.37 -15.47 -20.29
C GLY A 108 9.38 -16.62 -20.07
N LEU A 109 8.52 -16.53 -19.04
CA LEU A 109 7.49 -17.51 -18.78
C LEU A 109 6.23 -17.22 -19.60
N SER A 110 5.53 -18.29 -19.98
CA SER A 110 4.24 -18.19 -20.66
C SER A 110 3.20 -17.50 -19.78
N VAL A 111 2.44 -16.61 -20.42
CA VAL A 111 1.29 -15.90 -19.83
C VAL A 111 0.12 -15.96 -20.82
N SER A 112 -1.08 -16.16 -20.29
CA SER A 112 -2.31 -16.08 -21.09
C SER A 112 -2.77 -14.62 -21.19
N GLY A 113 -3.44 -14.28 -22.29
CA GLY A 113 -4.13 -12.99 -22.47
C GLY A 113 -3.22 -11.77 -22.71
N ARG A 114 -3.86 -10.62 -22.92
CA ARG A 114 -3.18 -9.33 -23.12
C ARG A 114 -2.76 -8.75 -21.76
N LEU A 115 -1.54 -8.24 -21.69
CA LEU A 115 -1.03 -7.49 -20.54
C LEU A 115 -1.00 -5.99 -20.83
N PRO A 116 -1.17 -5.14 -19.81
CA PRO A 116 -0.99 -3.71 -19.96
C PRO A 116 0.48 -3.38 -20.25
N GLY A 117 0.72 -2.21 -20.86
CA GLY A 117 2.07 -1.72 -21.14
C GLY A 117 2.80 -1.13 -19.93
N LYS A 118 2.08 -0.86 -18.83
CA LYS A 118 2.62 -0.32 -17.58
C LYS A 118 2.05 -1.09 -16.37
N PRO A 119 2.81 -1.17 -15.26
CA PRO A 119 2.30 -1.69 -13.99
C PRO A 119 0.99 -0.99 -13.58
N PRO A 120 0.04 -1.72 -12.98
CA PRO A 120 -1.16 -1.11 -12.42
C PRO A 120 -0.88 -0.44 -11.06
N GLY A 121 -1.57 0.67 -10.79
CA GLY A 121 -1.45 1.44 -9.54
C GLY A 121 -0.04 2.00 -9.33
N ASP A 122 0.43 1.94 -8.09
CA ASP A 122 1.77 2.40 -7.68
C ASP A 122 2.79 1.25 -7.59
N LEU A 123 2.51 0.12 -8.24
CA LEU A 123 3.43 -1.01 -8.26
C LEU A 123 4.68 -0.66 -9.09
N PRO A 124 5.88 -1.09 -8.65
CA PRO A 124 7.12 -0.71 -9.31
C PRO A 124 7.22 -1.33 -10.71
N GLU A 125 7.97 -0.66 -11.59
CA GLU A 125 8.29 -1.23 -12.90
C GLU A 125 9.06 -2.54 -12.79
N ILE A 126 8.76 -3.47 -13.71
CA ILE A 126 9.45 -4.75 -13.78
C ILE A 126 10.80 -4.51 -14.45
N PRO A 127 11.93 -4.81 -13.76
CA PRO A 127 13.24 -4.66 -14.37
C PRO A 127 13.39 -5.56 -15.61
N PRO A 128 14.31 -5.21 -16.53
CA PRO A 128 14.63 -6.10 -17.64
C PRO A 128 15.11 -7.46 -17.09
N ALA A 129 14.73 -8.55 -17.75
CA ALA A 129 15.14 -9.87 -17.32
C ALA A 129 16.63 -10.12 -17.61
N ASP A 130 17.12 -9.66 -18.75
CA ASP A 130 18.48 -9.84 -19.23
C ASP A 130 18.91 -8.59 -20.03
N GLY A 131 20.21 -8.42 -20.23
CA GLY A 131 20.78 -7.30 -21.00
C GLY A 131 22.17 -6.93 -20.50
N GLU A 132 22.73 -5.89 -21.11
CA GLU A 132 23.91 -5.20 -20.59
C GLU A 132 23.47 -4.08 -19.64
N ALA A 133 24.23 -3.90 -18.56
CA ALA A 133 23.94 -2.92 -17.52
C ALA A 133 25.24 -2.35 -16.97
N SER A 134 25.21 -1.10 -16.52
CA SER A 134 26.23 -0.60 -15.60
C SER A 134 26.17 -1.37 -14.28
N ARG A 135 27.20 -1.25 -13.44
CA ARG A 135 27.21 -1.86 -12.10
C ARG A 135 26.03 -1.36 -11.26
N GLU A 136 25.74 -0.07 -11.32
CA GLU A 136 24.65 0.58 -10.60
C GLU A 136 23.28 0.06 -11.07
N ASP A 137 23.07 -0.03 -12.38
CA ASP A 137 21.82 -0.52 -12.96
C ASP A 137 21.62 -2.01 -12.65
N ALA A 138 22.69 -2.81 -12.69
CA ALA A 138 22.65 -4.22 -12.32
C ALA A 138 22.27 -4.41 -10.83
N ASP A 139 22.76 -3.56 -9.91
CA ASP A 139 22.33 -3.61 -8.50
C ASP A 139 20.85 -3.26 -8.37
N ALA A 140 20.40 -2.19 -9.04
CA ALA A 140 19.01 -1.74 -9.00
C ALA A 140 18.05 -2.81 -9.56
N TRP A 141 18.38 -3.41 -10.70
CA TRP A 141 17.58 -4.46 -11.32
C TRP A 141 17.61 -5.75 -10.51
N GLY A 142 18.75 -6.12 -9.93
CA GLY A 142 18.88 -7.24 -9.00
C GLY A 142 17.96 -7.08 -7.79
N ARG A 143 17.93 -5.89 -7.17
CA ARG A 143 17.00 -5.58 -6.07
C ARG A 143 15.54 -5.61 -6.50
N GLY A 144 15.23 -5.12 -7.70
CA GLY A 144 13.87 -5.17 -8.26
C GLY A 144 13.38 -6.61 -8.41
N TRP A 145 14.17 -7.49 -9.03
CA TRP A 145 13.87 -8.92 -9.15
C TRP A 145 13.82 -9.64 -7.81
N TYR A 146 14.70 -9.27 -6.86
CA TYR A 146 14.65 -9.80 -5.50
C TYR A 146 13.33 -9.44 -4.82
N ARG A 147 12.85 -8.20 -4.94
CA ARG A 147 11.55 -7.78 -4.41
C ARG A 147 10.41 -8.58 -5.03
N ILE A 148 10.40 -8.75 -6.35
CA ILE A 148 9.41 -9.57 -7.07
C ILE A 148 9.41 -10.99 -6.50
N TRP A 149 10.57 -11.62 -6.36
CA TRP A 149 10.71 -12.96 -5.81
C TRP A 149 10.16 -13.05 -4.38
N LYS A 150 10.55 -12.14 -3.48
CA LYS A 150 10.07 -12.16 -2.08
C LYS A 150 8.56 -11.95 -1.97
N LEU A 151 7.98 -11.06 -2.78
CA LEU A 151 6.54 -10.90 -2.85
C LEU A 151 5.86 -12.16 -3.42
N ALA A 152 6.45 -12.81 -4.41
CA ALA A 152 5.91 -14.06 -4.95
C ALA A 152 5.87 -15.17 -3.89
N GLU A 153 6.90 -15.28 -3.04
CA GLU A 153 6.91 -16.20 -1.89
C GLU A 153 5.82 -15.87 -0.87
N GLU A 154 5.71 -14.59 -0.48
CA GLU A 154 4.71 -14.12 0.49
C GLU A 154 3.28 -14.38 0.02
N HIS A 155 3.03 -14.23 -1.29
CA HIS A 155 1.73 -14.46 -1.91
C HIS A 155 1.52 -15.92 -2.38
N GLY A 156 2.41 -16.85 -2.02
CA GLY A 156 2.23 -18.27 -2.30
C GLY A 156 2.18 -18.62 -3.79
N ARG A 157 2.96 -17.92 -4.62
CA ARG A 157 3.06 -18.18 -6.06
C ARG A 157 3.70 -19.53 -6.37
N GLY A 158 3.59 -19.99 -7.62
CA GLY A 158 4.10 -21.30 -8.02
C GLY A 158 5.61 -21.41 -7.87
N ALA A 159 6.11 -22.59 -7.49
CA ALA A 159 7.54 -22.83 -7.29
C ALA A 159 8.38 -22.53 -8.54
N GLU A 160 7.85 -22.79 -9.73
CA GLU A 160 8.49 -22.45 -11.01
C GLU A 160 8.67 -20.94 -11.19
N GLU A 161 7.65 -20.13 -10.86
CA GLU A 161 7.71 -18.67 -10.93
C GLU A 161 8.74 -18.12 -9.96
N ILE A 162 8.69 -18.60 -8.71
CA ILE A 162 9.60 -18.23 -7.64
C ILE A 162 11.05 -18.53 -8.07
N ALA A 163 11.30 -19.72 -8.61
CA ALA A 163 12.63 -20.09 -9.11
C ALA A 163 13.10 -19.20 -10.27
N ALA A 164 12.21 -18.88 -11.22
CA ALA A 164 12.52 -18.00 -12.33
C ALA A 164 12.89 -16.58 -11.86
N PHE A 165 12.09 -15.99 -10.97
CA PHE A 165 12.34 -14.64 -10.43
C PHE A 165 13.63 -14.60 -9.62
N LYS A 166 13.85 -15.62 -8.79
CA LYS A 166 15.09 -15.80 -8.03
C LYS A 166 16.31 -15.86 -8.94
N SER A 167 16.24 -16.64 -10.03
CA SER A 167 17.33 -16.76 -11.01
C SER A 167 17.68 -15.41 -11.66
N LYS A 168 16.66 -14.62 -12.04
CA LYS A 168 16.87 -13.26 -12.59
C LYS A 168 17.53 -12.32 -11.59
N ALA A 169 17.13 -12.35 -10.32
CA ALA A 169 17.77 -11.55 -9.27
C ALA A 169 19.27 -11.87 -9.14
N TYR A 170 19.62 -13.17 -9.03
CA TYR A 170 21.02 -13.58 -8.91
C TYR A 170 21.85 -13.29 -10.16
N ARG A 171 21.25 -13.43 -11.35
CA ARG A 171 21.93 -13.05 -12.59
C ARG A 171 22.38 -11.59 -12.55
N TRP A 172 21.50 -10.67 -12.17
CA TRP A 172 21.84 -9.25 -12.10
C TRP A 172 22.89 -8.94 -11.03
N PHE A 173 22.80 -9.56 -9.86
CA PHE A 173 23.87 -9.42 -8.86
C PHE A 173 25.21 -9.97 -9.36
N ALA A 174 25.21 -11.05 -10.13
CA ALA A 174 26.43 -11.56 -10.74
C ALA A 174 27.01 -10.61 -11.82
N VAL A 175 26.16 -9.90 -12.57
CA VAL A 175 26.61 -8.84 -13.51
C VAL A 175 27.23 -7.68 -12.74
N ARG A 176 26.58 -7.22 -11.67
CA ARG A 176 27.09 -6.18 -10.76
C ARG A 176 28.47 -6.54 -10.21
N ASP A 177 28.65 -7.78 -9.79
CA ASP A 177 29.90 -8.21 -9.14
C ASP A 177 31.07 -8.41 -10.12
N ARG A 178 30.79 -8.46 -11.44
CA ARG A 178 31.80 -8.59 -12.50
C ARG A 178 32.18 -7.27 -13.17
N SER A 179 31.38 -6.23 -12.96
CA SER A 179 31.55 -4.89 -13.57
C SER A 179 32.32 -3.95 -12.65
#